data_AF-A0A6I5VGN0-F1
#
_entry.id   AF-A0A6I5VGN0-F1
#
_cell.length_a   1.000
_cell.length_b   1.000
_cell.length_c   1.000
_cell.angle_alpha   90.00
_cell.angle_beta   90.00
_cell.angle_gamma   90.00
#
_symmetry.space_group_name_H-M   'P 1'
#
loop_
_entity.id
_entity.type
_entity.pdbx_description
1 polymer ?
#
loop_
_entity_poly.entity_id
_entity_poly.type
_entity_poly.pdbx_seq_one_letter_code
_entity_poly.pdbx_strand_id
1 'polypeptide(L)'
;MGLIHNDITPANLLVGTDGEIVALLDFDDSAQTFLAYDLGSIVSTFGKDQHRRVDIDRIVALVGAYASVLDLTRSERALLPDLLAAHAAAQGFHVLGNWLSAGREVGNPMDSYSAQEFLDLTETRSTLQQWVQNL
;
A
#
# COMPACT_ATOMS: atom_id res chain seq x y z
N MET A 1 11.91 -3.24 12.71
CA MET A 1 10.55 -3.75 12.98
C MET A 1 9.89 -2.85 14.00
N GLY A 2 8.58 -2.66 13.90
CA GLY A 2 7.77 -1.89 14.84
C GLY A 2 6.28 -2.07 14.55
N LEU A 3 5.45 -1.35 15.30
CA LEU A 3 4.00 -1.35 15.11
C LEU A 3 3.65 -0.56 13.85
N ILE A 4 2.89 -1.18 12.95
CA ILE A 4 2.28 -0.55 11.78
C ILE A 4 0.77 -0.45 11.98
N HIS A 5 0.12 0.47 11.26
CA HIS A 5 -1.33 0.60 11.28
C HIS A 5 -2.01 -0.41 10.37
N ASN A 6 -1.43 -0.67 9.19
CA ASN A 6 -1.86 -1.65 8.20
C ASN A 6 -3.24 -1.40 7.53
N ASP A 7 -3.87 -0.26 7.82
CA ASP A 7 -5.17 0.14 7.23
C ASP A 7 -5.31 1.67 7.13
N ILE A 8 -4.29 2.33 6.57
CA ILE A 8 -4.32 3.79 6.42
C ILE A 8 -5.20 4.15 5.23
N THR A 9 -6.44 4.53 5.53
CA THR A 9 -7.49 4.92 4.56
C THR A 9 -8.09 6.29 4.90
N PRO A 10 -8.82 6.96 3.99
CA PRO A 10 -9.41 8.26 4.27
C PRO A 10 -10.45 8.21 5.39
N ALA A 11 -11.10 7.06 5.60
CA ALA A 11 -12.07 6.87 6.69
C ALA A 11 -11.40 6.88 8.07
N ASN A 12 -10.11 6.54 8.13
CA ASN A 12 -9.32 6.44 9.34
C ASN A 12 -8.49 7.70 9.61
N LEU A 13 -8.61 8.75 8.77
CA LEU A 13 -7.91 10.02 8.94
C LEU A 13 -8.88 11.13 9.33
N LEU A 14 -8.56 11.85 10.40
CA LEU A 14 -9.24 13.11 10.71
C LEU A 14 -8.41 14.27 10.15
N VAL A 15 -9.07 15.12 9.37
CA VAL A 15 -8.48 16.32 8.78
C VAL A 15 -9.10 17.56 9.42
N GLY A 16 -8.24 18.45 9.90
CA GLY A 16 -8.63 19.72 10.49
C GLY A 16 -9.23 20.69 9.46
N THR A 17 -9.81 21.79 9.93
CA THR A 17 -10.36 22.84 9.04
C THR A 17 -9.29 23.56 8.22
N ASP A 18 -8.02 23.45 8.63
CA ASP A 18 -6.83 23.94 7.95
C ASP A 18 -6.31 22.98 6.88
N GLY A 19 -6.87 21.78 6.76
CA GLY A 19 -6.45 20.77 5.79
C GLY A 19 -5.34 19.85 6.28
N GLU A 20 -4.89 19.99 7.53
CA GLU A 20 -3.84 19.15 8.12
C GLU A 20 -4.44 17.87 8.72
N ILE A 21 -3.68 16.77 8.69
CA ILE A 21 -4.06 15.53 9.37
C ILE A 21 -3.88 15.73 10.87
N VAL A 22 -4.97 15.64 11.64
CA VAL A 22 -4.97 15.86 13.10
C VAL A 22 -5.03 14.58 13.91
N ALA A 23 -5.51 13.48 13.33
CA ALA A 23 -5.51 12.17 13.97
C ALA A 23 -5.55 11.02 12.96
N LEU A 24 -5.02 9.89 13.39
CA LEU A 24 -5.16 8.57 12.78
C LEU A 24 -6.00 7.70 13.74
N LEU A 25 -7.01 7.03 13.22
CA LEU A 25 -8.02 6.25 13.95
C LEU A 25 -7.97 4.78 13.53
N ASP A 26 -8.62 3.92 14.31
CA ASP A 26 -8.88 2.51 13.98
C ASP A 26 -7.63 1.63 13.82
N PHE A 27 -7.05 1.24 14.96
CA PHE A 27 -5.82 0.44 15.02
C PHE A 27 -6.09 -1.09 15.05
N ASP A 28 -7.30 -1.55 14.75
CA ASP A 28 -7.67 -2.97 14.92
C ASP A 28 -6.88 -3.92 13.99
N ASP A 29 -6.41 -3.43 12.85
CA ASP A 29 -5.55 -4.18 11.91
C ASP A 29 -4.04 -4.02 12.17
N SER A 30 -3.65 -3.34 13.26
CA SER A 30 -2.25 -3.07 13.56
C SER A 30 -1.44 -4.33 13.81
N ALA A 31 -0.20 -4.34 13.33
CA ALA A 31 0.69 -5.49 13.42
C ALA A 31 2.15 -5.11 13.72
N GLN A 32 2.93 -6.05 14.26
CA GLN A 32 4.37 -5.89 14.46
C GLN A 32 5.14 -6.47 13.26
N THR A 33 5.74 -5.62 12.44
CA THR A 33 6.50 -6.03 11.24
C THR A 33 7.49 -4.94 10.79
N PHE A 34 7.99 -4.99 9.55
CA PHE A 34 8.77 -3.90 8.95
C PHE A 34 7.90 -2.65 8.82
N LEU A 35 8.37 -1.50 9.30
CA LEU A 35 7.61 -0.24 9.23
C LEU A 35 7.30 0.14 7.78
N ALA A 36 8.25 -0.11 6.88
CA ALA A 36 8.08 0.06 5.44
C ALA A 36 6.97 -0.80 4.81
N TYR A 37 6.44 -1.82 5.50
CA TYR A 37 5.28 -2.59 5.02
C TYR A 37 3.99 -1.78 5.12
N ASP A 38 3.89 -0.80 6.03
CA ASP A 38 2.71 0.06 6.18
C ASP A 38 2.48 0.95 4.95
N LEU A 39 3.55 1.23 4.20
CA LEU A 39 3.47 1.89 2.89
C LEU A 39 2.61 1.10 1.89
N GLY A 40 2.43 -0.21 2.10
CA GLY A 40 1.50 -1.02 1.32
C GLY A 40 0.07 -0.48 1.41
N SER A 41 -0.44 -0.23 2.63
CA SER A 41 -1.79 0.30 2.82
C SER A 41 -1.93 1.72 2.25
N ILE A 42 -0.91 2.57 2.47
CA ILE A 42 -0.85 3.93 1.94
C ILE A 42 -0.89 3.94 0.40
N VAL A 43 -0.08 3.10 -0.25
CA VAL A 43 -0.03 2.99 -1.72
C VAL A 43 -1.33 2.41 -2.27
N SER A 44 -1.89 1.39 -1.64
CA SER A 44 -3.16 0.82 -2.07
C SER A 44 -4.32 1.82 -2.02
N THR A 45 -4.26 2.77 -1.10
CA THR A 45 -5.26 3.83 -0.94
C THR A 45 -5.00 5.03 -1.85
N PHE A 46 -3.77 5.55 -1.88
CA PHE A 46 -3.46 6.87 -2.45
C PHE A 46 -2.58 6.82 -3.72
N GLY A 47 -1.98 5.66 -4.01
CA GLY A 47 -1.02 5.45 -5.09
C GLY A 47 -1.64 5.07 -6.44
N LYS A 48 -2.93 5.33 -6.65
CA LYS A 48 -3.67 4.92 -7.86
C LYS A 48 -4.23 6.11 -8.64
N ASP A 49 -4.43 5.91 -9.93
CA ASP A 49 -5.10 6.86 -10.81
C ASP A 49 -6.64 6.77 -10.73
N GLN A 50 -7.33 7.59 -11.51
CA GLN A 50 -8.79 7.60 -11.62
C GLN A 50 -9.40 6.30 -12.18
N HIS A 51 -8.59 5.45 -12.79
CA HIS A 51 -8.95 4.12 -13.30
C HIS A 51 -8.58 3.00 -12.32
N ARG A 52 -8.11 3.34 -11.11
CA ARG A 52 -7.67 2.43 -10.05
C ARG A 52 -6.45 1.59 -10.43
N ARG A 53 -5.64 2.08 -11.36
CA ARG A 53 -4.34 1.48 -11.73
C ARG A 53 -3.23 2.16 -10.95
N VAL A 54 -2.14 1.44 -10.71
CA VAL A 54 -0.95 2.02 -10.05
C VAL A 54 -0.44 3.21 -10.84
N ASP A 55 -0.20 4.32 -10.13
CA ASP A 55 0.43 5.52 -10.64
C ASP A 55 1.81 5.65 -9.97
N ILE A 56 2.86 5.40 -10.75
CA ILE A 56 4.23 5.34 -10.23
C ILE A 56 4.68 6.68 -9.64
N ASP A 57 4.26 7.80 -10.22
CA ASP A 57 4.66 9.13 -9.76
C ASP A 57 4.02 9.43 -8.39
N ARG A 58 2.77 8.99 -8.18
CA ARG A 58 2.12 9.04 -6.86
C ARG A 58 2.80 8.16 -5.84
N ILE A 59 3.15 6.92 -6.19
CA ILE A 59 3.86 6.02 -5.28
C ILE A 59 5.19 6.65 -4.86
N VAL A 60 5.96 7.16 -5.82
CA VAL A 60 7.23 7.85 -5.57
C VAL A 60 7.05 9.03 -4.61
N ALA A 61 6.02 9.86 -4.82
CA ALA A 61 5.73 10.98 -3.92
C ALA A 61 5.37 10.51 -2.50
N LEU A 62 4.55 9.47 -2.36
CA LEU A 62 4.15 8.92 -1.06
C LEU A 62 5.34 8.32 -0.30
N VAL A 63 6.16 7.52 -0.98
CA VAL A 63 7.36 6.92 -0.40
C VAL A 63 8.36 8.00 -0.01
N GLY A 64 8.56 9.02 -0.86
CA GLY A 64 9.45 10.14 -0.57
C GLY A 64 9.00 10.94 0.65
N ALA A 65 7.71 11.23 0.76
CA ALA A 65 7.14 11.92 1.93
C ALA A 65 7.33 11.08 3.21
N TYR A 66 7.07 9.78 3.16
CA TYR A 66 7.31 8.88 4.28
C TYR A 66 8.79 8.85 4.70
N ALA A 67 9.68 8.69 3.73
CA ALA A 67 11.12 8.64 3.96
C ALA A 67 11.69 9.96 4.51
N SER A 68 11.04 11.09 4.25
CA SER A 68 11.44 12.40 4.80
C SER A 68 11.22 12.53 6.31
N VAL A 69 10.35 11.69 6.89
CA VAL A 69 10.06 11.66 8.32
C VAL A 69 10.76 10.48 8.99
N LEU A 70 10.76 9.32 8.34
CA LEU A 70 11.40 8.11 8.83
C LEU A 70 12.32 7.52 7.77
N ASP A 71 13.63 7.65 7.99
CA ASP A 71 14.64 7.10 7.11
C ASP A 71 14.44 5.60 6.88
N LEU A 72 14.28 5.22 5.61
CA LEU A 72 14.26 3.82 5.22
C LEU A 72 15.67 3.25 5.30
N THR A 73 15.86 2.14 6.01
CA THR A 73 17.15 1.44 6.01
C THR A 73 17.51 0.95 4.61
N ARG A 74 18.79 0.62 4.37
CA ARG A 74 19.22 0.03 3.09
C ARG A 74 18.44 -1.25 2.75
N SER A 75 18.15 -2.08 3.76
CA SER A 75 17.39 -3.32 3.58
C SER A 75 15.93 -3.05 3.26
N GLU A 76 15.31 -2.05 3.90
CA GLU A 76 13.93 -1.65 3.57
C GLU A 76 13.85 -1.06 2.17
N ARG A 77 14.79 -0.21 1.76
CA ARG A 77 14.87 0.30 0.37
C ARG A 77 15.02 -0.83 -0.66
N ALA A 78 15.82 -1.84 -0.34
CA ALA A 78 16.02 -2.99 -1.22
C ALA A 78 14.78 -3.88 -1.33
N LEU A 79 13.96 -3.96 -0.28
CA LEU A 79 12.76 -4.81 -0.24
C LEU A 79 11.48 -4.05 -0.57
N LEU A 80 11.49 -2.71 -0.62
CA LEU A 80 10.27 -1.91 -0.68
C LEU A 80 9.33 -2.32 -1.83
N PRO A 81 9.78 -2.47 -3.09
CA PRO A 81 8.88 -2.91 -4.16
C PRO A 81 8.20 -4.26 -3.86
N ASP A 82 8.94 -5.18 -3.26
CA ASP A 82 8.43 -6.51 -2.90
C ASP A 82 7.47 -6.44 -1.70
N LEU A 83 7.71 -5.54 -0.73
CA LEU A 83 6.81 -5.31 0.39
C LEU A 83 5.46 -4.75 -0.07
N LEU A 84 5.46 -3.77 -0.99
CA LEU A 84 4.24 -3.23 -1.57
C LEU A 84 3.45 -4.30 -2.33
N ALA A 85 4.13 -5.07 -3.18
CA ALA A 85 3.50 -6.16 -3.94
C ALA A 85 2.95 -7.25 -3.01
N ALA A 86 3.69 -7.61 -1.95
CA ALA A 86 3.25 -8.59 -0.97
C ALA A 86 2.00 -8.12 -0.20
N HIS A 87 1.92 -6.83 0.16
CA HIS A 87 0.70 -6.25 0.75
C HIS A 87 -0.48 -6.35 -0.21
N ALA A 88 -0.33 -5.90 -1.46
CA ALA A 88 -1.39 -5.97 -2.46
C ALA A 88 -1.87 -7.42 -2.72
N ALA A 89 -0.94 -8.37 -2.78
CA ALA A 89 -1.26 -9.79 -2.94
C ALA A 89 -2.06 -10.34 -1.74
N ALA A 90 -1.65 -10.03 -0.51
CA ALA A 90 -2.35 -10.47 0.70
C ALA A 90 -3.80 -9.93 0.73
N GLN A 91 -3.97 -8.65 0.42
CA GLN A 91 -5.30 -8.03 0.32
C GLN A 91 -6.12 -8.61 -0.84
N GLY A 92 -5.48 -8.88 -1.99
CA GLY A 92 -6.11 -9.55 -3.12
C GLY A 92 -6.69 -10.91 -2.75
N PHE A 93 -5.91 -11.74 -2.06
CA PHE A 93 -6.37 -13.04 -1.57
C PHE A 93 -7.46 -12.92 -0.51
N HIS A 94 -7.37 -11.94 0.41
CA HIS A 94 -8.41 -11.69 1.39
C HIS A 94 -9.76 -11.38 0.72
N VAL A 95 -9.77 -10.45 -0.25
CA VAL A 95 -10.97 -10.07 -1.00
C VAL A 95 -11.56 -11.24 -1.78
N LEU A 96 -10.72 -11.97 -2.52
CA LEU A 96 -11.15 -13.12 -3.31
C LEU A 96 -11.69 -14.24 -2.41
N GLY A 97 -11.04 -14.49 -1.27
CA GLY A 97 -11.50 -15.44 -0.26
C GLY A 97 -12.89 -15.09 0.26
N ASN A 98 -13.10 -13.83 0.64
CA ASN A 98 -14.40 -13.35 1.11
C ASN A 98 -15.50 -13.50 0.06
N TRP A 99 -15.21 -13.22 -1.22
CA TRP A 99 -16.16 -13.40 -2.31
C TRP A 99 -16.54 -14.86 -2.50
N LEU A 100 -15.56 -15.76 -2.53
CA LEU A 100 -15.80 -17.20 -2.66
C LEU A 100 -16.60 -17.74 -1.46
N SER A 101 -16.26 -17.33 -0.24
CA SER A 101 -17.01 -17.69 0.96
C SER A 101 -18.45 -17.17 0.96
N ALA A 102 -18.71 -16.04 0.31
CA ALA A 102 -20.05 -15.50 0.10
C ALA A 102 -20.81 -16.17 -1.07
N GLY A 103 -20.22 -17.18 -1.73
CA GLY A 103 -20.85 -17.89 -2.85
C GLY A 103 -20.84 -17.12 -4.16
N ARG A 104 -20.02 -16.07 -4.28
CA ARG A 104 -19.84 -15.35 -5.55
C ARG A 104 -19.00 -16.18 -6.52
N GLU A 105 -19.48 -16.33 -7.75
CA GLU A 105 -18.65 -16.86 -8.84
C GLU A 105 -17.57 -15.83 -9.22
N VAL A 106 -16.30 -16.25 -9.16
CA VAL A 106 -15.16 -15.42 -9.56
C VAL A 106 -14.69 -15.90 -10.93
N GLY A 107 -15.08 -15.18 -11.99
CA GLY A 107 -14.66 -15.46 -13.36
C GLY A 107 -13.25 -14.93 -13.68
N ASN A 108 -12.90 -13.77 -13.11
CA ASN A 108 -11.58 -13.16 -13.25
C ASN A 108 -11.08 -12.69 -11.87
N PRO A 109 -9.97 -13.24 -11.34
CA PRO A 109 -9.37 -12.77 -10.09
C PRO A 109 -9.00 -11.27 -10.11
N MET A 110 -8.77 -10.70 -11.29
CA MET A 110 -8.44 -9.27 -11.46
C MET A 110 -9.64 -8.33 -11.27
N ASP A 111 -10.85 -8.87 -11.07
CA ASP A 111 -11.97 -8.07 -10.60
C ASP A 111 -11.70 -7.51 -9.18
N SER A 112 -10.78 -8.12 -8.43
CA SER A 112 -10.24 -7.58 -7.18
C SER A 112 -9.20 -6.49 -7.48
N TYR A 113 -9.46 -5.26 -7.02
CA TYR A 113 -8.53 -4.14 -7.22
C TYR A 113 -7.15 -4.41 -6.62
N SER A 114 -7.08 -5.11 -5.49
CA SER A 114 -5.80 -5.45 -4.85
C SER A 114 -5.05 -6.53 -5.62
N ALA A 115 -5.76 -7.47 -6.26
CA ALA A 115 -5.12 -8.46 -7.12
C ALA A 115 -4.58 -7.82 -8.43
N GLN A 116 -5.32 -6.87 -9.00
CA GLN A 116 -4.84 -6.08 -10.14
C GLN A 116 -3.66 -5.20 -9.76
N GLU A 117 -3.71 -4.56 -8.59
CA GLU A 117 -2.61 -3.75 -8.05
C GLU A 117 -1.33 -4.56 -7.87
N PHE A 118 -1.42 -5.80 -7.39
CA PHE A 118 -0.26 -6.69 -7.29
C PHE A 118 0.43 -6.89 -8.66
N LEU A 119 -0.34 -7.09 -9.73
CA LEU A 119 0.22 -7.19 -11.08
C LEU A 119 0.86 -5.88 -11.53
N ASP A 120 0.17 -4.76 -11.33
CA ASP A 120 0.69 -3.44 -11.71
C ASP A 120 2.01 -3.11 -10.96
N LEU A 121 2.09 -3.44 -9.67
CA LEU A 121 3.31 -3.28 -8.87
C LEU A 121 4.43 -4.20 -9.33
N THR A 122 4.10 -5.41 -9.79
CA THR A 122 5.09 -6.34 -10.36
C THR A 122 5.64 -5.81 -11.69
N GLU A 123 4.78 -5.22 -12.53
CA GLU A 123 5.17 -4.61 -13.80
C GLU A 123 6.06 -3.36 -13.60
N THR A 124 5.76 -2.55 -12.58
CA THR A 124 6.49 -1.31 -12.27
C THR A 124 7.69 -1.51 -11.34
N ARG A 125 7.96 -2.76 -10.92
CA ARG A 125 8.97 -3.12 -9.90
C ARG A 125 10.36 -2.56 -10.20
N SER A 126 10.84 -2.68 -11.43
CA SER A 126 12.20 -2.24 -11.80
C SER A 126 12.36 -0.72 -11.72
N THR A 127 11.37 0.03 -12.18
CA THR A 127 11.33 1.50 -12.10
C THR A 127 11.30 1.95 -10.65
N LEU A 128 10.42 1.37 -9.83
CA LEU A 128 10.36 1.70 -8.40
C LEU A 128 11.67 1.34 -7.69
N GLN A 129 12.25 0.18 -7.99
CA GLN A 129 13.52 -0.25 -7.41
C GLN A 129 14.66 0.72 -7.70
N GLN A 130 14.74 1.21 -8.94
CA GLN A 130 15.77 2.18 -9.34
C GLN A 130 15.60 3.50 -8.59
N TRP A 131 14.36 3.99 -8.45
CA TRP A 131 14.10 5.24 -7.75
C TRP A 131 14.41 5.15 -6.24
N VAL A 132 13.93 4.09 -5.58
CA VAL A 132 14.11 3.90 -4.12
C VAL A 132 15.58 3.73 -3.73
N GLN A 133 16.44 3.24 -4.62
CA GLN A 133 17.88 3.16 -4.37
C GLN A 133 18.60 4.52 -4.37
N ASN A 134 17.94 5.57 -4.89
CA ASN A 134 18.48 6.93 -4.96
C ASN A 134 17.87 7.90 -3.91
N LEU A 135 16.85 7.45 -3.15
CA LEU A 135 16.53 8.04 -1.85
C LEU A 135 17.72 7.88 -0.91
#